data_AF-A0A958FWP1-F1
#
_entry.id   AF-A0A958FWP1-F1
#
_cell.length_a   1.000
_cell.length_b   1.000
_cell.length_c   1.000
_cell.angle_alpha   90.00
_cell.angle_beta   90.00
_cell.angle_gamma   90.00
#
_symmetry.space_group_name_H-M   'P 1'
#
loop_
_entity.id
_entity.type
_entity.pdbx_description
1 polymer ?
#
loop_
_entity_poly.entity_id
_entity_poly.type
_entity_poly.pdbx_seq_one_letter_code
_entity_poly.pdbx_strand_id
1 'polypeptide(L)' 'MSKSELAREAGLSVLTIARVEEGAACRMATKRKIIKALGFSVQEKEKVFGGE' A
#
# COMPACT_ATOMS: atom_id res chain seq x y z
N MET A 1 5.53 -3.04 11.18
CA MET A 1 6.00 -3.46 9.84
C MET A 1 6.87 -2.36 9.27
N SER A 2 8.10 -2.67 8.85
CA SER A 2 9.00 -1.74 8.17
C SER A 2 8.60 -1.55 6.70
N LYS A 3 8.99 -0.42 6.06
CA LYS A 3 8.80 -0.14 4.63
C LYS A 3 9.27 -1.29 3.74
N SER A 4 10.42 -1.87 4.08
CA SER A 4 11.03 -2.99 3.34
C SER A 4 10.23 -4.28 3.49
N GLU A 5 9.66 -4.53 4.68
CA GLU A 5 8.80 -5.70 4.93
C GLU A 5 7.49 -5.56 4.17
N LEU A 6 6.85 -4.39 4.20
CA LEU A 6 5.63 -4.10 3.44
C LEU A 6 5.84 -4.24 1.94
N ALA A 7 6.95 -3.71 1.42
CA ALA A 7 7.30 -3.82 0.01
C ALA A 7 7.46 -5.28 -0.42
N ARG A 8 8.15 -6.09 0.39
CA ARG A 8 8.36 -7.52 0.14
C ARG A 8 7.04 -8.29 0.14
N GLU A 9 6.17 -8.04 1.10
CA GLU A 9 4.88 -8.71 1.22
C GLU A 9 3.87 -8.29 0.14
N ALA A 10 3.87 -7.01 -0.24
CA ALA A 10 3.04 -6.49 -1.32
C ALA A 10 3.57 -6.83 -2.73
N GLY A 11 4.80 -7.34 -2.86
CA GLY A 11 5.46 -7.54 -4.15
C GLY A 11 5.64 -6.22 -4.90
N LEU A 12 6.12 -5.20 -4.19
CA LEU A 12 6.41 -3.84 -4.66
C LEU A 12 7.85 -3.46 -4.31
N SER A 13 8.40 -2.44 -4.97
CA SER A 13 9.70 -1.90 -4.54
C SER A 13 9.54 -1.00 -3.31
N VAL A 14 10.56 -0.95 -2.46
CA VAL A 14 10.59 -0.09 -1.27
C VAL A 14 10.34 1.38 -1.65
N LEU A 15 10.89 1.82 -2.79
CA LEU A 15 10.67 3.16 -3.34
C LEU A 15 9.19 3.41 -3.69
N THR A 16 8.46 2.39 -4.17
CA THR A 16 7.02 2.52 -4.45
C THR A 16 6.24 2.74 -3.16
N ILE A 17 6.55 1.98 -2.10
CA ILE A 17 5.91 2.16 -0.78
C ILE A 17 6.21 3.55 -0.22
N ALA A 18 7.48 3.97 -0.26
CA ALA A 18 7.88 5.29 0.23
C ALA A 18 7.10 6.43 -0.47
N ARG A 19 7.01 6.40 -1.81
CA ARG A 19 6.24 7.39 -2.57
C ARG A 19 4.75 7.40 -2.20
N VAL A 20 4.17 6.22 -1.96
CA VAL A 20 2.76 6.09 -1.56
C VAL A 20 2.54 6.68 -0.17
N GLU A 21 3.47 6.48 0.77
CA GLU A 21 3.42 7.12 2.09
C GLU A 21 3.61 8.65 2.01
N GLU A 22 4.34 9.14 1.01
CA GLU A 22 4.47 10.57 0.71
C GLU A 22 3.23 11.16 -0.01
N GLY A 23 2.18 10.36 -0.24
CA GLY A 23 0.93 10.81 -0.86
C GLY A 23 0.92 10.77 -2.40
N ALA A 24 1.89 10.09 -3.02
CA ALA A 24 1.90 9.95 -4.48
C ALA A 24 0.71 9.10 -4.97
N ALA A 25 0.10 9.57 -6.06
CA ALA A 25 -0.95 8.80 -6.75
C ALA A 25 -0.40 7.43 -7.20
N CYS A 26 -1.13 6.36 -6.88
CA CYS A 26 -0.78 5.02 -7.29
C CYS A 26 -1.97 4.29 -7.92
N ARG A 27 -1.65 3.30 -8.77
CA ARG A 27 -2.67 2.51 -9.48
C ARG A 27 -3.51 1.71 -8.48
N MET A 28 -4.78 1.47 -8.81
CA MET A 28 -5.67 0.61 -8.02
C MET A 28 -5.09 -0.80 -7.79
N ALA A 29 -4.32 -1.32 -8.74
CA ALA A 29 -3.60 -2.58 -8.57
C ALA A 29 -2.55 -2.52 -7.43
N THR A 30 -1.82 -1.42 -7.31
CA THR A 30 -0.85 -1.16 -6.24
C THR A 30 -1.57 -1.01 -4.90
N LYS A 31 -2.65 -0.22 -4.85
CA LYS A 31 -3.48 -0.08 -3.65
C LYS A 31 -3.97 -1.43 -3.14
N ARG A 32 -4.50 -2.29 -4.03
CA ARG A 32 -4.94 -3.65 -3.69
C ARG A 32 -3.82 -4.54 -3.13
N LYS A 33 -2.61 -4.46 -3.69
CA LYS A 33 -1.45 -5.21 -3.18
C LYS A 33 -1.07 -4.78 -1.77
N ILE A 34 -1.02 -3.48 -1.52
CA ILE A 34 -0.69 -2.90 -0.20
C ILE A 34 -1.75 -3.28 0.84
N ILE A 35 -3.04 -3.12 0.50
CA ILE A 35 -4.16 -3.49 1.39
C ILE A 35 -4.07 -4.96 1.82
N LYS A 36 -3.86 -5.86 0.85
CA LYS A 36 -3.71 -7.30 1.14
C LYS A 36 -2.48 -7.60 1.99
N ALA A 37 -1.35 -6.95 1.71
CA ALA A 37 -0.12 -7.11 2.49
C ALA A 37 -0.27 -6.62 3.94
N LEU A 38 -1.14 -5.64 4.18
CA LEU A 38 -1.48 -5.17 5.52
C LEU A 38 -2.55 -6.04 6.21
N GLY A 39 -3.06 -7.09 5.55
CA GLY A 39 -4.07 -7.99 6.10
C GLY A 39 -5.51 -7.43 6.06
N PHE A 40 -5.75 -6.36 5.31
CA PHE A 40 -7.08 -5.75 5.18
C PHE A 40 -7.85 -6.26 3.96
N SER A 41 -9.16 -6.07 3.97
CA SER A 41 -10.00 -6.27 2.79
C SER A 41 -9.93 -5.06 1.84
N VAL A 42 -10.15 -5.28 0.54
CA VAL A 42 -10.19 -4.21 -0.47
C VAL A 42 -11.28 -3.17 -0.16
N GLN A 43 -12.33 -3.58 0.56
CA GLN A 43 -13.40 -2.69 1.03
C GLN A 43 -12.92 -1.72 2.11
N GLU A 44 -11.85 -2.05 2.81
CA GLU A 44 -11.24 -1.23 3.85
C GLU A 44 -10.13 -0.31 3.31
N LYS A 45 -10.14 -0.03 1.99
CA LYS A 45 -9.16 0.87 1.36
C LYS A 45 -9.06 2.22 2.07
N GLU A 46 -10.16 2.73 2.60
CA GLU A 46 -10.24 4.04 3.27
C GLU A 46 -9.49 4.03 4.61
N LYS A 47 -9.37 2.87 5.28
CA LYS A 47 -8.57 2.74 6.50
C LYS A 47 -7.06 2.80 6.22
N VAL A 48 -6.65 2.42 5.01
CA VAL A 48 -5.23 2.32 4.61
C VAL A 48 -4.75 3.59 3.91
N PHE A 49 -5.57 4.16 3.02
CA PHE A 49 -5.17 5.31 2.21
C PHE A 49 -5.75 6.64 2.69
N GLY A 50 -6.63 6.63 3.71
CA GLY A 50 -7.44 7.80 4.05
C GLY A 50 -8.45 8.08 2.93
N GLY A 51 -9.61 8.63 3.26
CA GLY A 51 -10.56 9.07 2.23
C GLY A 51 -9.93 10.16 1.37
N GLU A 52 -9.43 9.80 0.19
CA GLU A 52 -9.28 10.71 -0.96
C GLU A 52 -10.65 11.26 -1.37
#